data_AF-A0AAD2FW54-F1
#
_entry.id   AF-A0AAD2FW54-F1
#
_cell.length_a   1.000
_cell.length_b   1.000
_cell.length_c   1.000
_cell.angle_alpha   90.00
_cell.angle_beta   90.00
_cell.angle_gamma   90.00
#
_symmetry.space_group_name_H-M   'P 1'
#
loop_
_entity.id
_entity.type
_entity.pdbx_description
1 polymer ?
#
loop_
_entity_poly.entity_id
_entity_poly.type
_entity_poly.pdbx_seq_one_letter_code
_entity_poly.pdbx_strand_id
1 'polypeptide(L)'
;MTSNPSRRLTVSLLLFCIATLAIAGQGHGSVVGAQSVPSSPGGYYQANHDDETSSSSSSCQDPLLVRGGDSAFESKISDFLSQKDVSMEKFHVHGWRWHTMSLVREAGRLKKLAQRSSSKDGCRPIKQAVDYVVGFNMKGLHKIEADLFFPWMRKKLTSVDQKDLAQAFGSVMDQLERDRKRVAKLGESIQQQVSLLCDESKALTLRADAVISIARDAAELETVARTMMETENTLLVPSVAEVVPEGEQKSFNNKVLRNLGILDSRLHLVGMHEAVWESNITKEKEMFKKAIPSIPQGLIPRWKRNLYIPKTNVLDDV
;
A
#
# COMPACT_ATOMS: atom_id res chain seq x y z
N MET A 1 39.46 7.24 22.10
CA MET A 1 38.63 6.41 21.18
C MET A 1 37.54 5.74 21.99
N THR A 2 36.38 6.38 22.12
CA THR A 2 35.24 5.87 22.89
C THR A 2 34.29 5.15 21.94
N SER A 3 34.24 3.82 22.02
CA SER A 3 33.29 2.99 21.28
C SER A 3 31.88 3.25 21.78
N ASN A 4 30.96 3.56 20.86
CA ASN A 4 29.58 3.92 21.18
C ASN A 4 28.72 2.64 21.26
N PRO A 5 28.24 2.22 22.45
CA PRO A 5 27.62 0.90 22.66
C PRO A 5 26.18 0.79 22.14
N SER A 6 25.59 1.87 21.63
CA SER A 6 24.17 1.92 21.25
C SER A 6 23.81 1.18 19.95
N ARG A 7 24.80 0.69 19.16
CA ARG A 7 24.54 0.00 17.88
C ARG A 7 24.18 -1.49 17.98
N ARG A 8 24.36 -2.16 19.13
CA ARG A 8 24.21 -3.64 19.22
C ARG A 8 22.83 -4.13 19.69
N LEU A 9 22.02 -3.29 20.31
CA LEU A 9 20.74 -3.72 20.91
C LEU A 9 19.55 -3.73 19.92
N THR A 10 19.55 -2.88 18.89
CA THR A 10 18.43 -2.76 17.94
C THR A 10 18.41 -3.84 16.86
N VAL A 11 19.58 -4.34 16.46
CA VAL A 11 19.71 -5.45 15.50
C VAL A 11 19.31 -6.79 16.14
N SER A 12 19.53 -6.94 17.45
CA SER A 12 19.22 -8.17 18.17
C SER A 12 17.72 -8.44 18.27
N LEU A 13 16.86 -7.45 18.50
CA LEU A 13 15.42 -7.70 18.69
C LEU A 13 14.70 -8.09 17.38
N LEU A 14 15.10 -7.49 16.25
CA LEU A 14 14.52 -7.79 14.94
C LEU A 14 14.98 -9.16 14.40
N LEU A 15 16.25 -9.52 14.65
CA LEU A 15 16.76 -10.86 14.36
C LEU A 15 16.17 -11.90 15.32
N PHE A 16 15.90 -11.56 16.58
CA PHE A 16 15.32 -12.49 17.56
C PHE A 16 13.90 -12.90 17.15
N CYS A 17 13.06 -11.97 16.68
CA CYS A 17 11.71 -12.28 16.18
C CYS A 17 11.71 -13.08 14.87
N ILE A 18 12.73 -12.91 14.02
CA ILE A 18 12.85 -13.66 12.76
C ILE A 18 13.48 -15.05 12.99
N ALA A 19 14.45 -15.18 13.89
CA ALA A 19 15.15 -16.43 14.21
C ALA A 19 14.31 -17.40 15.06
N THR A 20 13.55 -16.91 16.04
CA THR A 20 12.68 -17.79 16.86
C THR A 20 11.55 -18.44 16.05
N LEU A 21 11.10 -17.83 14.96
CA LEU A 21 10.04 -18.38 14.11
C LEU A 21 10.54 -19.21 12.92
N ALA A 22 11.82 -19.09 12.55
CA ALA A 22 12.44 -19.99 11.57
C ALA A 22 12.63 -21.41 12.13
N ILE A 23 12.80 -21.53 13.46
CA ILE A 23 12.99 -22.82 14.16
C ILE A 23 11.64 -23.49 14.48
N ALA A 24 10.59 -22.72 14.75
CA ALA A 24 9.26 -23.26 15.07
C ALA A 24 8.50 -23.85 13.85
N GLY A 25 8.96 -23.63 12.62
CA GLY A 25 8.28 -24.06 11.38
C GLY A 25 8.75 -25.38 10.76
N GLN A 26 9.56 -26.18 11.48
CA GLN A 26 10.07 -27.47 10.97
C GLN A 26 9.52 -28.71 11.69
N GLY A 27 8.54 -28.56 12.60
CA GLY A 27 7.97 -29.69 13.34
C GLY A 27 6.51 -29.95 13.00
N HIS A 28 6.24 -31.18 12.57
CA HIS A 28 4.94 -31.88 12.54
C HIS A 28 4.07 -31.70 11.29
N GLY A 29 4.21 -32.68 10.40
CA GLY A 29 3.05 -33.19 9.67
C GLY A 29 2.13 -33.93 10.65
N SER A 30 0.86 -33.54 10.67
CA SER A 30 -0.25 -34.44 10.96
C SER A 30 -1.53 -33.89 10.35
N VAL A 31 -2.17 -34.80 9.61
CA VAL A 31 -3.56 -34.76 9.20
C VAL A 31 -4.45 -34.57 10.44
N VAL A 32 -5.52 -33.77 10.31
CA VAL A 32 -6.87 -33.92 10.89
C VAL A 32 -7.54 -32.55 11.10
N GLY A 33 -8.79 -32.45 10.64
CA GLY A 33 -9.82 -31.70 11.36
C GLY A 33 -10.13 -30.30 10.84
N ALA A 34 -11.06 -30.19 9.91
CA ALA A 34 -11.82 -28.97 9.70
C ALA A 34 -12.61 -28.65 10.98
N GLN A 35 -12.22 -27.59 11.68
CA GLN A 35 -13.04 -26.97 12.73
C GLN A 35 -13.56 -25.63 12.22
N SER A 36 -14.88 -25.54 12.24
CA SER A 36 -15.70 -24.37 11.99
C SER A 36 -15.38 -23.25 12.99
N VAL A 37 -15.15 -22.05 12.44
CA VAL A 37 -15.04 -20.82 13.23
C VAL A 37 -16.45 -20.35 13.61
N PRO A 38 -16.71 -19.96 14.88
CA PRO A 38 -18.00 -19.47 15.30
C PRO A 38 -18.26 -18.06 14.75
N SER A 39 -19.43 -17.90 14.14
CA SER A 39 -20.02 -16.64 13.73
C SER A 39 -20.45 -15.83 14.96
N SER A 40 -19.88 -14.64 15.14
CA SER A 40 -20.39 -13.64 16.09
C SER A 40 -21.66 -12.97 15.54
N PRO A 41 -22.61 -12.60 16.42
CA PRO A 41 -23.95 -12.17 16.04
C PRO A 41 -23.96 -10.73 15.53
N GLY A 42 -24.43 -10.54 14.29
CA GLY A 42 -24.72 -9.23 13.71
C GLY A 42 -26.03 -8.67 14.26
N GLY A 43 -25.96 -7.45 14.79
CA GLY A 43 -27.12 -6.67 15.19
C GLY A 43 -27.94 -6.21 13.99
N TYR A 44 -29.26 -6.36 14.09
CA TYR A 44 -30.25 -5.91 13.12
C TYR A 44 -30.29 -4.38 13.06
N TYR A 45 -30.02 -3.81 11.89
CA TYR A 45 -30.50 -2.48 11.50
C TYR A 45 -31.49 -2.67 10.36
N GLN A 46 -32.77 -2.46 10.66
CA GLN A 46 -33.82 -2.22 9.66
C GLN A 46 -33.69 -0.79 9.17
N ALA A 47 -33.51 -0.61 7.86
CA ALA A 47 -33.75 0.66 7.18
C ALA A 47 -34.79 0.40 6.09
N ASN A 48 -35.85 1.19 6.12
CA ASN A 48 -37.00 1.10 5.23
C ASN A 48 -36.61 1.41 3.79
N HIS A 49 -37.16 0.61 2.90
CA HIS A 49 -37.26 0.88 1.48
C HIS A 49 -38.32 1.96 1.25
N ASP A 50 -37.92 3.07 0.64
CA ASP A 50 -38.83 3.83 -0.22
C ASP A 50 -38.18 3.94 -1.59
N ASP A 51 -39.05 3.67 -2.56
CA ASP A 51 -38.83 3.35 -3.96
C ASP A 51 -39.11 4.64 -4.74
N GLU A 52 -38.10 5.21 -5.41
CA GLU A 52 -38.35 6.23 -6.43
C GLU A 52 -37.30 6.17 -7.54
N THR A 53 -37.71 5.46 -8.59
CA THR A 53 -37.17 5.47 -9.95
C THR A 53 -37.10 6.89 -10.52
N SER A 54 -35.89 7.40 -10.74
CA SER A 54 -35.63 8.45 -11.72
C SER A 54 -34.31 8.20 -12.44
N SER A 55 -34.42 7.64 -13.64
CA SER A 55 -33.36 7.43 -14.61
C SER A 55 -32.99 8.75 -15.29
N SER A 56 -32.03 9.48 -14.70
CA SER A 56 -31.33 10.58 -15.37
C SER A 56 -29.94 10.11 -15.78
N SER A 57 -29.75 9.88 -17.08
CA SER A 57 -28.44 9.68 -17.71
C SER A 57 -27.65 10.99 -17.66
N SER A 58 -27.03 11.25 -16.50
CA SER A 58 -26.08 12.34 -16.31
C SER A 58 -24.73 11.91 -16.91
N SER A 59 -24.41 12.49 -18.07
CA SER A 59 -23.07 12.48 -18.63
C SER A 59 -22.14 13.24 -17.66
N CYS A 60 -21.56 12.51 -16.71
CA CYS A 60 -20.47 13.01 -15.89
C CYS A 60 -19.23 13.09 -16.78
N GLN A 61 -19.08 14.21 -17.48
CA GLN A 61 -17.76 14.66 -17.90
C GLN A 61 -17.00 14.94 -16.60
N ASP A 62 -16.22 13.96 -16.16
CA ASP A 62 -15.26 14.15 -15.10
C ASP A 62 -14.40 15.36 -15.51
N PRO A 63 -14.43 16.47 -14.76
CA PRO A 63 -13.50 17.54 -15.02
C PRO A 63 -12.13 16.93 -14.76
N LEU A 64 -11.37 16.69 -15.83
CA LEU A 64 -9.94 16.50 -15.75
C LEU A 64 -9.44 17.62 -14.83
N LEU A 65 -9.10 17.25 -13.59
CA LEU A 65 -8.59 18.13 -12.57
C LEU A 65 -7.30 18.71 -13.12
N VAL A 66 -7.43 19.83 -13.84
CA VAL A 66 -6.31 20.67 -14.24
C VAL A 66 -5.70 21.12 -12.93
N ARG A 67 -4.53 20.55 -12.62
CA ARG A 67 -3.68 20.78 -11.44
C ARG A 67 -3.10 22.21 -11.46
N GLY A 68 -3.96 23.21 -11.69
CA GLY A 68 -3.59 24.58 -12.03
C GLY A 68 -3.39 25.51 -10.83
N GLY A 69 -3.68 25.06 -9.60
CA GLY A 69 -3.52 25.84 -8.38
C GLY A 69 -2.43 25.35 -7.41
N ASP A 70 -1.90 24.14 -7.63
CA ASP A 70 -1.11 23.43 -6.61
C ASP A 70 0.40 23.71 -6.68
N SER A 71 0.87 24.53 -7.62
CA SER A 71 2.32 24.74 -7.83
C SER A 71 3.01 25.56 -6.74
N ALA A 72 2.28 26.38 -5.99
CA ALA A 72 2.89 27.34 -5.06
C ALA A 72 3.58 26.65 -3.87
N PHE A 73 2.96 25.63 -3.27
CA PHE A 73 3.59 24.89 -2.16
C PHE A 73 4.68 23.94 -2.66
N GLU A 74 4.50 23.33 -3.84
CA GLU A 74 5.52 22.47 -4.46
C GLU A 74 6.79 23.26 -4.76
N SER A 75 6.67 24.49 -5.28
CA SER A 75 7.79 25.40 -5.51
C SER A 75 8.51 25.74 -4.22
N LYS A 76 7.79 26.10 -3.15
CA LYS A 76 8.41 26.47 -1.86
C LYS A 76 9.22 25.33 -1.25
N ILE A 77 8.71 24.10 -1.32
CA ILE A 77 9.43 22.91 -0.83
C ILE A 77 10.63 22.63 -1.74
N SER A 78 10.46 22.73 -3.06
CA SER A 78 11.55 22.52 -4.03
C SER A 78 12.68 23.54 -3.82
N ASP A 79 12.35 24.81 -3.60
CA ASP A 79 13.33 25.87 -3.30
C ASP A 79 14.09 25.54 -2.00
N PHE A 80 13.38 25.13 -0.96
CA PHE A 80 13.99 24.69 0.30
C PHE A 80 14.96 23.52 0.07
N LEU A 81 14.56 22.50 -0.68
CA LEU A 81 15.38 21.33 -0.97
C LEU A 81 16.58 21.66 -1.87
N SER A 82 16.43 22.62 -2.80
CA SER A 82 17.50 23.06 -3.69
C SER A 82 18.66 23.75 -2.96
N GLN A 83 18.37 24.33 -1.79
CA GLN A 83 19.35 25.01 -0.93
C GLN A 83 20.11 24.03 -0.02
N LYS A 84 19.77 22.73 -0.06
CA LYS A 84 20.29 21.70 0.84
C LYS A 84 21.01 20.61 0.06
N ASP A 85 22.09 20.09 0.62
CA ASP A 85 22.73 18.88 0.11
C ASP A 85 21.99 17.64 0.65
N VAL A 86 20.83 17.36 0.03
CA VAL A 86 19.94 16.29 0.46
C VAL A 86 20.51 14.94 0.05
N SER A 87 21.08 14.23 1.04
CA SER A 87 21.54 12.85 0.84
C SER A 87 20.43 11.85 1.15
N MET A 88 20.07 11.04 0.15
CA MET A 88 19.15 9.91 0.30
C MET A 88 19.66 8.82 1.26
N GLU A 89 20.94 8.84 1.63
CA GLU A 89 21.48 7.92 2.64
C GLU A 89 21.00 8.25 4.06
N LYS A 90 20.52 9.48 4.28
CA LYS A 90 19.93 9.94 5.55
C LYS A 90 18.47 9.52 5.71
N PHE A 91 17.83 9.03 4.64
CA PHE A 91 16.45 8.55 4.69
C PHE A 91 16.42 7.08 5.13
N HIS A 92 15.55 6.73 6.08
CA HIS A 92 15.46 5.35 6.64
C HIS A 92 14.05 4.74 6.60
N VAL A 93 13.04 5.46 6.11
CA VAL A 93 11.63 5.00 6.10
C VAL A 93 11.24 4.43 4.73
N HIS A 94 12.12 3.60 4.14
CA HIS A 94 11.94 3.09 2.77
C HIS A 94 10.75 2.13 2.60
N GLY A 95 10.38 1.40 3.66
CA GLY A 95 9.33 0.39 3.57
C GLY A 95 7.99 0.95 3.10
N TRP A 96 7.66 2.18 3.48
CA TRP A 96 6.45 2.87 3.01
C TRP A 96 6.49 3.11 1.49
N ARG A 97 7.59 3.68 0.96
CA ARG A 97 7.76 3.92 -0.49
C ARG A 97 7.61 2.64 -1.30
N TRP A 98 8.24 1.55 -0.85
CA TRP A 98 8.16 0.26 -1.54
C TRP A 98 6.77 -0.38 -1.43
N HIS A 99 6.01 -0.07 -0.38
CA HIS A 99 4.62 -0.50 -0.27
C HIS A 99 3.74 0.24 -1.27
N THR A 100 3.88 1.55 -1.42
CA THR A 100 3.19 2.33 -2.46
C THR A 100 3.55 1.81 -3.86
N MET A 101 4.84 1.54 -4.14
CA MET A 101 5.28 0.89 -5.38
C MET A 101 4.59 -0.46 -5.61
N SER A 102 4.46 -1.28 -4.55
CA SER A 102 3.74 -2.55 -4.62
C SER A 102 2.28 -2.34 -4.95
N LEU A 103 1.60 -1.38 -4.33
CA LEU A 103 0.19 -1.09 -4.64
C LEU A 103 0.01 -0.68 -6.11
N VAL A 104 0.85 0.23 -6.62
CA VAL A 104 0.83 0.66 -8.03
C VAL A 104 0.99 -0.54 -8.97
N ARG A 105 1.98 -1.39 -8.71
CA ARG A 105 2.20 -2.61 -9.50
C ARG A 105 0.98 -3.53 -9.50
N GLU A 106 0.46 -3.83 -8.31
CA GLU A 106 -0.66 -4.78 -8.15
C GLU A 106 -1.97 -4.24 -8.73
N ALA A 107 -2.23 -2.93 -8.62
CA ALA A 107 -3.35 -2.27 -9.26
C ALA A 107 -3.30 -2.41 -10.79
N GLY A 108 -2.12 -2.19 -11.38
CA GLY A 108 -1.91 -2.38 -12.81
C GLY A 108 -2.10 -3.82 -13.28
N ARG A 109 -1.70 -4.81 -12.47
CA ARG A 109 -1.93 -6.24 -12.75
C ARG A 109 -3.42 -6.59 -12.64
N LEU A 110 -4.13 -6.07 -11.63
CA LEU A 110 -5.57 -6.25 -11.47
C LEU A 110 -6.34 -5.66 -12.66
N LYS A 111 -5.98 -4.45 -13.10
CA LYS A 111 -6.53 -3.83 -14.31
C LYS A 111 -6.40 -4.76 -15.52
N LYS A 112 -5.20 -5.26 -15.80
CA LYS A 112 -4.93 -6.16 -16.93
C LYS A 112 -5.72 -7.48 -16.84
N LEU A 113 -5.86 -8.03 -15.63
CA LEU A 113 -6.68 -9.22 -15.40
C LEU A 113 -8.15 -8.94 -15.74
N ALA A 114 -8.70 -7.85 -15.20
CA ALA A 114 -10.09 -7.48 -15.41
C ALA A 114 -10.40 -7.18 -16.90
N GLN A 115 -9.51 -6.46 -17.60
CA GLN A 115 -9.67 -6.16 -19.04
C GLN A 115 -9.74 -7.41 -19.93
N ARG A 116 -9.12 -8.51 -19.50
CA ARG A 116 -9.08 -9.77 -20.26
C ARG A 116 -10.15 -10.77 -19.82
N SER A 117 -10.75 -10.54 -18.65
CA SER A 117 -11.75 -11.44 -18.10
C SER A 117 -13.08 -11.22 -18.80
N SER A 118 -13.77 -12.31 -19.09
CA SER A 118 -15.16 -12.34 -19.52
C SER A 118 -16.06 -12.63 -18.32
N SER A 119 -17.32 -12.19 -18.36
CA SER A 119 -18.32 -12.61 -17.36
C SER A 119 -18.54 -14.13 -17.32
N LYS A 120 -18.07 -14.85 -18.35
CA LYS A 120 -18.11 -16.32 -18.46
C LYS A 120 -16.96 -17.04 -17.76
N ASP A 121 -15.85 -16.37 -17.45
CA ASP A 121 -14.63 -17.01 -16.92
C ASP A 121 -14.74 -17.38 -15.43
N GLY A 122 -15.92 -17.15 -14.84
CA GLY A 122 -16.18 -17.31 -13.42
C GLY A 122 -15.61 -16.16 -12.59
N CYS A 123 -16.22 -15.89 -11.44
CA CYS A 123 -15.81 -14.74 -10.62
C CYS A 123 -14.57 -15.01 -9.75
N ARG A 124 -14.19 -16.29 -9.56
CA ARG A 124 -13.17 -16.70 -8.59
C ARG A 124 -11.79 -16.05 -8.83
N PRO A 125 -11.23 -16.00 -10.06
CA PRO A 125 -9.92 -15.39 -10.28
C PRO A 125 -9.91 -13.89 -9.95
N ILE A 126 -10.90 -13.14 -10.44
CA ILE A 126 -11.06 -11.71 -10.12
C ILE A 126 -11.22 -11.50 -8.63
N LYS A 127 -12.08 -12.28 -7.97
CA LYS A 127 -12.29 -12.17 -6.52
C LYS A 127 -10.98 -12.39 -5.75
N GLN A 128 -10.23 -13.45 -6.08
CA GLN A 128 -8.94 -13.73 -5.45
C GLN A 128 -7.95 -12.59 -5.65
N ALA A 129 -7.87 -12.04 -6.87
CA ALA A 129 -7.03 -10.89 -7.18
C ALA A 129 -7.42 -9.66 -6.34
N VAL A 130 -8.72 -9.31 -6.29
CA VAL A 130 -9.23 -8.17 -5.52
C VAL A 130 -9.02 -8.35 -4.02
N ASP A 131 -9.26 -9.56 -3.49
CA ASP A 131 -9.02 -9.88 -2.09
C ASP A 131 -7.55 -9.63 -1.71
N TYR A 132 -6.60 -9.92 -2.62
CA TYR A 132 -5.19 -9.61 -2.40
C TYR A 132 -4.88 -8.12 -2.58
N VAL A 133 -5.18 -7.52 -3.74
CA VAL A 133 -4.78 -6.13 -4.06
C VAL A 133 -5.44 -5.14 -3.11
N VAL A 134 -6.78 -5.22 -2.97
CA VAL A 134 -7.56 -4.29 -2.16
C VAL A 134 -7.61 -4.76 -0.71
N GLY A 135 -7.98 -6.02 -0.50
CA GLY A 135 -8.24 -6.56 0.84
C GLY A 135 -6.99 -6.71 1.71
N PHE A 136 -5.84 -7.00 1.11
CA PHE A 136 -4.58 -7.19 1.83
C PHE A 136 -3.60 -6.03 1.57
N ASN A 137 -3.18 -5.81 0.32
CA ASN A 137 -2.06 -4.90 0.02
C ASN A 137 -2.41 -3.43 0.34
N MET A 138 -3.49 -2.92 -0.26
CA MET A 138 -3.97 -1.54 -0.07
C MET A 138 -4.39 -1.27 1.39
N LYS A 139 -5.23 -2.13 1.97
CA LYS A 139 -5.67 -1.96 3.38
C LYS A 139 -4.50 -1.97 4.35
N GLY A 140 -3.49 -2.82 4.12
CA GLY A 140 -2.26 -2.83 4.91
C GLY A 140 -1.51 -1.50 4.85
N LEU A 141 -1.34 -0.93 3.66
CA LEU A 141 -0.71 0.39 3.47
C LEU A 141 -1.49 1.48 4.20
N HIS A 142 -2.79 1.59 3.94
CA HIS A 142 -3.64 2.63 4.50
C HIS A 142 -3.72 2.59 6.03
N LYS A 143 -3.66 1.40 6.63
CA LYS A 143 -3.61 1.25 8.08
C LYS A 143 -2.36 1.91 8.65
N ILE A 144 -1.19 1.61 8.09
CA ILE A 144 0.07 2.21 8.53
C ILE A 144 0.09 3.72 8.27
N GLU A 145 -0.45 4.16 7.14
CA GLU A 145 -0.54 5.58 6.81
C GLU A 145 -1.39 6.36 7.80
N ALA A 146 -2.61 5.89 8.06
CA ALA A 146 -3.55 6.55 8.96
C ALA A 146 -3.09 6.52 10.42
N ASP A 147 -2.63 5.37 10.91
CA ASP A 147 -2.38 5.17 12.34
C ASP A 147 -1.01 5.70 12.78
N LEU A 148 -0.01 5.68 11.87
CA LEU A 148 1.38 5.94 12.22
C LEU A 148 2.01 7.03 11.35
N PHE A 149 1.99 6.85 10.04
CA PHE A 149 2.88 7.60 9.16
C PHE A 149 2.44 9.05 8.95
N PHE A 150 1.17 9.31 8.61
CA PHE A 150 0.68 10.67 8.41
C PHE A 150 0.69 11.51 9.70
N PRO A 151 0.24 11.00 10.88
CA PRO A 151 0.39 11.73 12.12
C PRO A 151 1.85 12.08 12.44
N TRP A 152 2.78 11.15 12.20
CA TRP A 152 4.20 11.36 12.42
C TRP A 152 4.78 12.40 11.46
N MET A 153 4.55 12.27 10.15
CA MET A 153 5.05 13.23 9.15
C MET A 153 4.49 14.63 9.39
N ARG A 154 3.19 14.77 9.66
CA ARG A 154 2.58 16.07 9.95
C ARG A 154 3.26 16.71 11.15
N LYS A 155 3.39 15.98 12.27
CA LYS A 155 4.10 16.47 13.46
C LYS A 155 5.53 16.91 13.14
N LYS A 156 6.27 16.17 12.31
CA LYS A 156 7.68 16.45 12.02
C LYS A 156 7.87 17.62 11.06
N LEU A 157 7.16 17.61 9.94
CA LEU A 157 7.35 18.55 8.85
C LEU A 157 6.67 19.90 9.11
N THR A 158 5.57 19.94 9.86
CA THR A 158 4.89 21.20 10.19
C THR A 158 5.41 21.86 11.46
N SER A 159 6.43 21.29 12.11
CA SER A 159 7.09 21.88 13.28
C SER A 159 8.39 22.63 12.93
N VAL A 160 8.66 22.87 11.65
CA VAL A 160 9.81 23.67 11.21
C VAL A 160 9.60 25.15 11.52
N ASP A 161 10.67 25.88 11.84
CA ASP A 161 10.59 27.30 12.26
C ASP A 161 10.04 28.22 11.15
N GLN A 162 10.25 27.84 9.89
CA GLN A 162 9.78 28.59 8.73
C GLN A 162 8.29 28.36 8.50
N LYS A 163 7.46 29.30 8.96
CA LYS A 163 5.98 29.21 8.90
C LYS A 163 5.44 28.89 7.49
N ASP A 164 5.93 29.57 6.47
CA ASP A 164 5.50 29.34 5.08
C ASP A 164 5.82 27.91 4.63
N LEU A 165 6.99 27.39 5.00
CA LEU A 165 7.42 26.04 4.66
C LEU A 165 6.60 25.00 5.42
N ALA A 166 6.32 25.23 6.70
CA ALA A 166 5.43 24.39 7.50
C ALA A 166 4.02 24.33 6.88
N GLN A 167 3.49 25.46 6.41
CA GLN A 167 2.21 25.53 5.72
C GLN A 167 2.25 24.80 4.36
N ALA A 168 3.34 24.94 3.60
CA ALA A 168 3.54 24.20 2.35
C ALA A 168 3.53 22.69 2.60
N PHE A 169 4.25 22.21 3.63
CA PHE A 169 4.19 20.81 4.04
C PHE A 169 2.79 20.37 4.47
N GLY A 170 2.07 21.20 5.23
CA GLY A 170 0.69 20.93 5.60
C GLY A 170 -0.22 20.72 4.38
N SER A 171 -0.03 21.53 3.33
CA SER A 171 -0.81 21.46 2.09
C SER A 171 -0.53 20.16 1.31
N VAL A 172 0.75 19.75 1.18
CA VAL A 172 1.12 18.46 0.56
C VAL A 172 0.52 17.29 1.35
N MET A 173 0.59 17.34 2.68
CA MET A 173 0.02 16.31 3.55
C MET A 173 -1.50 16.20 3.38
N ASP A 174 -2.20 17.33 3.31
CA ASP A 174 -3.64 17.35 3.07
C ASP A 174 -3.99 16.78 1.69
N GLN A 175 -3.17 17.04 0.67
CA GLN A 175 -3.34 16.45 -0.66
C GLN A 175 -3.18 14.92 -0.64
N LEU A 176 -2.10 14.40 -0.05
CA LEU A 176 -1.90 12.94 0.06
C LEU A 176 -2.99 12.26 0.89
N GLU A 177 -3.50 12.92 1.93
CA GLU A 177 -4.63 12.39 2.69
C GLU A 177 -5.93 12.33 1.89
N ARG A 178 -6.19 13.32 1.01
CA ARG A 178 -7.31 13.29 0.07
C ARG A 178 -7.13 12.16 -0.94
N ASP A 179 -5.95 12.02 -1.51
CA ASP A 179 -5.64 10.98 -2.50
C ASP A 179 -5.75 9.57 -1.90
N ARG A 180 -5.25 9.36 -0.67
CA ARG A 180 -5.42 8.11 0.07
C ARG A 180 -6.90 7.78 0.30
N LYS A 181 -7.72 8.78 0.68
CA LYS A 181 -9.17 8.60 0.83
C LYS A 181 -9.85 8.26 -0.51
N ARG A 182 -9.39 8.84 -1.63
CA ARG A 182 -9.86 8.49 -2.97
C ARG A 182 -9.51 7.04 -3.34
N VAL A 183 -8.26 6.62 -3.12
CA VAL A 183 -7.82 5.22 -3.29
C VAL A 183 -8.68 4.26 -2.46
N ALA A 184 -9.02 4.63 -1.22
CA ALA A 184 -9.88 3.81 -0.37
C ALA A 184 -11.30 3.63 -0.96
N LYS A 185 -11.91 4.72 -1.44
CA LYS A 185 -13.22 4.67 -2.12
C LYS A 185 -13.19 3.83 -3.39
N LEU A 186 -12.13 3.93 -4.19
CA LEU A 186 -11.94 3.07 -5.37
C LEU A 186 -11.85 1.60 -4.98
N GLY A 187 -11.10 1.29 -3.92
CA GLY A 187 -11.04 -0.06 -3.37
C GLY A 187 -12.41 -0.59 -2.91
N GLU A 188 -13.21 0.23 -2.23
CA GLU A 188 -14.59 -0.12 -1.82
C GLU A 188 -15.49 -0.37 -3.04
N SER A 189 -15.44 0.50 -4.06
CA SER A 189 -16.17 0.32 -5.32
C SER A 189 -15.80 -1.00 -5.99
N ILE A 190 -14.50 -1.30 -6.13
CA ILE A 190 -14.01 -2.57 -6.70
C ILE A 190 -14.58 -3.77 -5.92
N GLN A 191 -14.60 -3.72 -4.58
CA GLN A 191 -15.18 -4.80 -3.77
C GLN A 191 -16.68 -4.99 -4.04
N GLN A 192 -17.45 -3.90 -4.17
CA GLN A 192 -18.88 -3.97 -4.51
C GLN A 192 -19.10 -4.59 -5.90
N GLN A 193 -18.29 -4.20 -6.89
CA GLN A 193 -18.38 -4.78 -8.24
C GLN A 193 -18.05 -6.27 -8.26
N VAL A 194 -17.11 -6.73 -7.43
CA VAL A 194 -16.83 -8.16 -7.26
C VAL A 194 -18.04 -8.91 -6.68
N SER A 195 -18.74 -8.32 -5.71
CA SER A 195 -19.97 -8.92 -5.17
C SER A 195 -21.04 -9.08 -6.26
N LEU A 196 -21.22 -8.08 -7.13
CA LEU A 196 -22.14 -8.16 -8.27
C LEU A 196 -21.70 -9.22 -9.29
N LEU A 197 -20.41 -9.27 -9.62
CA LEU A 197 -19.85 -10.26 -10.55
C LEU A 197 -20.02 -11.70 -10.06
N CYS A 198 -19.90 -11.92 -8.75
CA CYS A 198 -20.03 -13.24 -8.12
C CYS A 198 -21.46 -13.67 -7.83
N ASP A 199 -22.45 -12.79 -7.98
CA ASP A 199 -23.86 -13.14 -7.78
C ASP A 199 -24.42 -13.80 -9.04
N GLU A 200 -24.56 -15.13 -9.01
CA GLU A 200 -25.07 -15.93 -10.13
C GLU A 200 -26.55 -15.63 -10.45
N SER A 201 -27.28 -14.99 -9.54
CA SER A 201 -28.66 -14.57 -9.79
C SER A 201 -28.75 -13.33 -10.69
N LYS A 202 -27.67 -12.56 -10.84
CA LYS A 202 -27.66 -11.35 -11.66
C LYS A 202 -27.50 -11.70 -13.14
N ALA A 203 -28.15 -10.89 -13.99
CA ALA A 203 -28.04 -11.00 -15.44
C ALA A 203 -26.58 -10.94 -15.91
N LEU A 204 -26.25 -11.71 -16.95
CA LEU A 204 -24.90 -11.76 -17.52
C LEU A 204 -24.37 -10.40 -17.99
N THR A 205 -25.26 -9.51 -18.44
CA THR A 205 -24.93 -8.13 -18.82
C THR A 205 -24.43 -7.33 -17.64
N LEU A 206 -25.15 -7.34 -16.50
CA LEU A 206 -24.73 -6.66 -15.27
C LEU A 206 -23.39 -7.20 -14.75
N ARG A 207 -23.19 -8.51 -14.83
CA ARG A 207 -21.91 -9.13 -14.46
C ARG A 207 -20.77 -8.71 -15.38
N ALA A 208 -21.03 -8.54 -16.68
CA ALA A 208 -20.04 -8.01 -17.62
C ALA A 208 -19.71 -6.54 -17.33
N ASP A 209 -20.72 -5.72 -17.05
CA ASP A 209 -20.55 -4.31 -16.66
C ASP A 209 -19.73 -4.17 -15.37
N ALA A 210 -19.91 -5.10 -14.43
CA ALA A 210 -19.10 -5.15 -13.21
C ALA A 210 -17.61 -5.40 -13.51
N VAL A 211 -17.27 -6.30 -14.44
CA VAL A 211 -15.87 -6.53 -14.86
C VAL A 211 -15.27 -5.27 -15.47
N ILE A 212 -16.01 -4.58 -16.34
CA ILE A 212 -15.57 -3.31 -16.96
C ILE A 212 -15.32 -2.25 -15.88
N SER A 213 -16.23 -2.16 -14.90
CA SER A 213 -16.10 -1.23 -13.79
C SER A 213 -14.88 -1.54 -12.91
N ILE A 214 -14.60 -2.81 -12.62
CA ILE A 214 -13.38 -3.23 -11.90
C ILE A 214 -12.13 -2.80 -12.68
N ALA A 215 -12.09 -3.01 -14.00
CA ALA A 215 -10.95 -2.63 -14.82
C ALA A 215 -10.71 -1.11 -14.79
N ARG A 216 -11.79 -0.31 -14.92
CA ARG A 216 -11.73 1.15 -14.87
C ARG A 216 -11.25 1.64 -13.49
N ASP A 217 -11.89 1.19 -12.42
CA ASP A 217 -11.59 1.65 -11.07
C ASP A 217 -10.18 1.21 -10.64
N ALA A 218 -9.70 0.03 -11.07
CA ALA A 218 -8.32 -0.41 -10.85
C ALA A 218 -7.30 0.45 -11.64
N ALA A 219 -7.65 0.92 -12.84
CA ALA A 219 -6.81 1.83 -13.60
C ALA A 219 -6.71 3.21 -12.95
N GLU A 220 -7.83 3.72 -12.42
CA GLU A 220 -7.85 4.96 -11.68
C GLU A 220 -7.05 4.83 -10.37
N LEU A 221 -7.22 3.71 -9.65
CA LEU A 221 -6.46 3.42 -8.44
C LEU A 221 -4.96 3.42 -8.71
N GLU A 222 -4.52 2.74 -9.77
CA GLU A 222 -3.12 2.74 -10.22
C GLU A 222 -2.61 4.16 -10.47
N THR A 223 -3.40 4.97 -11.17
CA THR A 223 -3.05 6.35 -11.51
C THR A 223 -2.88 7.21 -10.26
N VAL A 224 -3.87 7.20 -9.36
CA VAL A 224 -3.84 8.00 -8.13
C VAL A 224 -2.69 7.57 -7.23
N ALA A 225 -2.49 6.25 -7.03
CA ALA A 225 -1.39 5.74 -6.23
C ALA A 225 -0.01 6.09 -6.83
N ARG A 226 0.11 6.17 -8.15
CA ARG A 226 1.33 6.59 -8.84
C ARG A 226 1.61 8.08 -8.60
N THR A 227 0.59 8.93 -8.69
CA THR A 227 0.72 10.36 -8.37
C THR A 227 1.11 10.57 -6.90
N MET A 228 0.49 9.83 -5.97
CA MET A 228 0.92 9.84 -4.56
C MET A 228 2.40 9.51 -4.45
N MET A 229 2.83 8.37 -5.01
CA MET A 229 4.24 7.95 -5.00
C MET A 229 5.19 9.00 -5.60
N GLU A 230 4.81 9.69 -6.67
CA GLU A 230 5.59 10.77 -7.28
C GLU A 230 5.73 11.98 -6.35
N THR A 231 4.63 12.45 -5.75
CA THR A 231 4.64 13.53 -4.75
C THR A 231 5.48 13.15 -3.53
N GLU A 232 5.34 11.91 -3.05
CA GLU A 232 6.12 11.38 -1.93
C GLU A 232 7.62 11.40 -2.26
N ASN A 233 8.00 10.85 -3.42
CA ASN A 233 9.41 10.75 -3.83
C ASN A 233 10.06 12.09 -4.13
N THR A 234 9.33 13.04 -4.69
CA THR A 234 9.86 14.34 -5.10
C THR A 234 9.89 15.35 -3.97
N LEU A 235 8.89 15.33 -3.08
CA LEU A 235 8.75 16.36 -2.03
C LEU A 235 9.02 15.79 -0.64
N LEU A 236 8.28 14.76 -0.23
CA LEU A 236 8.26 14.36 1.19
C LEU A 236 9.48 13.54 1.60
N VAL A 237 9.91 12.59 0.79
CA VAL A 237 11.08 11.74 1.06
C VAL A 237 12.35 12.58 1.27
N PRO A 238 12.74 13.47 0.34
CA PRO A 238 13.91 14.34 0.58
C PRO A 238 13.70 15.29 1.76
N SER A 239 12.49 15.80 1.97
CA SER A 239 12.18 16.67 3.12
C SER A 239 12.32 15.96 4.45
N VAL A 240 11.86 14.71 4.58
CA VAL A 240 12.04 13.90 5.79
C VAL A 240 13.51 13.58 6.02
N ALA A 241 14.27 13.28 4.96
CA ALA A 241 15.70 13.00 5.04
C ALA A 241 16.50 14.19 5.61
N GLU A 242 16.07 15.41 5.28
CA GLU A 242 16.71 16.65 5.73
C GLU A 242 16.20 17.13 7.09
N VAL A 243 14.88 17.15 7.31
CA VAL A 243 14.26 17.75 8.50
C VAL A 243 14.30 16.82 9.71
N VAL A 244 14.20 15.50 9.50
CA VAL A 244 14.02 14.54 10.59
C VAL A 244 15.32 13.82 10.92
N PRO A 245 15.81 13.86 12.18
CA PRO A 245 17.01 13.13 12.57
C PRO A 245 16.93 11.63 12.29
N GLU A 246 18.00 11.03 11.79
CA GLU A 246 18.05 9.60 11.44
C GLU A 246 17.63 8.67 12.59
N GLY A 247 18.01 9.02 13.83
CA GLY A 247 17.67 8.24 15.02
C GLY A 247 16.16 8.15 15.23
N GLU A 248 15.43 9.22 14.92
CA GLU A 248 13.98 9.24 14.99
C GLU A 248 13.35 8.46 13.84
N GLN A 249 13.85 8.60 12.61
CA GLN A 249 13.38 7.82 11.47
C GLN A 249 13.52 6.30 11.71
N LYS A 250 14.65 5.87 12.29
CA LYS A 250 14.90 4.47 12.66
C LYS A 250 13.96 4.01 13.78
N SER A 251 13.70 4.86 14.77
CA SER A 251 12.72 4.58 15.82
C SER A 251 11.30 4.42 15.26
N PHE A 252 10.90 5.29 14.34
CA PHE A 252 9.64 5.20 13.63
C PHE A 252 9.54 3.89 12.84
N ASN A 253 10.57 3.52 12.08
CA ASN A 253 10.59 2.25 11.32
C ASN A 253 10.41 1.03 12.24
N ASN A 254 11.06 1.01 13.41
CA ASN A 254 10.86 -0.04 14.41
C ASN A 254 9.41 -0.09 14.93
N LYS A 255 8.75 1.07 15.07
CA LYS A 255 7.34 1.15 15.46
C LYS A 255 6.43 0.55 14.38
N VAL A 256 6.69 0.83 13.11
CA VAL A 256 5.93 0.25 11.97
C VAL A 256 6.03 -1.28 11.96
N LEU A 257 7.24 -1.83 12.10
CA LEU A 257 7.47 -3.27 12.10
C LEU A 257 6.71 -4.00 13.23
N ARG A 258 6.56 -3.36 14.39
CA ARG A 258 5.76 -3.91 15.51
C ARG A 258 4.26 -3.90 15.23
N ASN A 259 3.76 -2.91 14.47
CA ASN A 259 2.33 -2.75 14.19
C ASN A 259 1.84 -3.62 13.02
N LEU A 260 2.72 -3.97 12.07
CA LEU A 260 2.36 -4.81 10.92
C LEU A 260 2.10 -6.28 11.31
N GLY A 261 2.60 -6.75 12.45
CA GLY A 261 2.54 -8.17 12.81
C GLY A 261 3.48 -9.04 11.97
N ILE A 262 3.85 -10.21 12.50
CA ILE A 262 4.94 -11.01 11.92
C ILE A 262 4.52 -11.79 10.67
N LEU A 263 3.25 -12.21 10.58
CA LEU A 263 2.79 -13.01 9.44
C LEU A 263 2.56 -12.15 8.20
N ASP A 264 1.86 -11.03 8.35
CA ASP A 264 1.52 -10.13 7.24
C ASP A 264 2.75 -9.40 6.69
N SER A 265 3.71 -9.07 7.56
CA SER A 265 4.96 -8.41 7.14
C SER A 265 5.77 -9.22 6.13
N ARG A 266 5.72 -10.56 6.17
CA ARG A 266 6.41 -11.42 5.18
C ARG A 266 5.81 -11.25 3.80
N LEU A 267 4.49 -11.27 3.72
CA LEU A 267 3.78 -11.16 2.45
C LEU A 267 3.92 -9.76 1.86
N HIS A 268 3.80 -8.71 2.68
CA HIS A 268 4.10 -7.35 2.24
C HIS A 268 5.55 -7.20 1.76
N LEU A 269 6.53 -7.74 2.48
CA LEU A 269 7.94 -7.66 2.09
C LEU A 269 8.21 -8.34 0.74
N VAL A 270 7.55 -9.45 0.43
CA VAL A 270 7.64 -10.06 -0.89
C VAL A 270 7.02 -9.13 -1.96
N GLY A 271 5.84 -8.57 -1.71
CA GLY A 271 5.20 -7.62 -2.64
C GLY A 271 6.07 -6.38 -2.92
N MET A 272 6.70 -5.84 -1.87
CA MET A 272 7.67 -4.74 -1.97
C MET A 272 8.91 -5.13 -2.79
N HIS A 273 9.47 -6.32 -2.52
CA HIS A 273 10.62 -6.84 -3.26
C HIS A 273 10.34 -6.97 -4.76
N GLU A 274 9.20 -7.58 -5.12
CA GLU A 274 8.81 -7.76 -6.52
C GLU A 274 8.64 -6.41 -7.23
N ALA A 275 7.99 -5.45 -6.57
CA ALA A 275 7.83 -4.10 -7.11
C ALA A 275 9.17 -3.38 -7.34
N VAL A 276 10.10 -3.50 -6.40
CA VAL A 276 11.46 -2.94 -6.56
C VAL A 276 12.21 -3.64 -7.69
N TRP A 277 12.11 -4.97 -7.81
CA TRP A 277 12.83 -5.72 -8.84
C TRP A 277 12.32 -5.41 -10.26
N GLU A 278 11.01 -5.26 -10.43
CA GLU A 278 10.37 -4.93 -11.70
C GLU A 278 10.51 -3.46 -12.11
N SER A 279 10.75 -2.55 -11.15
CA SER A 279 10.96 -1.12 -11.46
C SER A 279 12.15 -0.85 -12.38
N ASN A 280 13.09 -1.79 -12.49
CA ASN A 280 14.36 -1.65 -13.22
C ASN A 280 15.27 -0.49 -12.73
N ILE A 281 15.00 0.07 -11.54
CA ILE A 281 15.83 1.12 -10.94
C ILE A 281 16.92 0.49 -10.07
N THR A 282 18.17 0.45 -10.56
CA THR A 282 19.31 -0.18 -9.84
C THR A 282 19.49 0.37 -8.44
N LYS A 283 19.39 1.69 -8.27
CA LYS A 283 19.55 2.37 -6.98
C LYS A 283 18.51 1.91 -5.95
N GLU A 284 17.26 1.68 -6.35
CA GLU A 284 16.22 1.14 -5.45
C GLU A 284 16.53 -0.30 -5.04
N LYS A 285 17.05 -1.14 -5.95
CA LYS A 285 17.49 -2.51 -5.61
C LYS A 285 18.63 -2.52 -4.60
N GLU A 286 19.59 -1.61 -4.74
CA GLU A 286 20.70 -1.44 -3.79
C GLU A 286 20.21 -0.96 -2.42
N MET A 287 19.33 0.04 -2.39
CA MET A 287 18.72 0.53 -1.15
C MET A 287 17.91 -0.57 -0.46
N PHE A 288 17.16 -1.38 -1.22
CA PHE A 288 16.42 -2.52 -0.69
C PHE A 288 17.34 -3.53 -0.02
N LYS A 289 18.42 -3.95 -0.70
CA LYS A 289 19.43 -4.87 -0.14
C LYS A 289 20.11 -4.30 1.11
N LYS A 290 20.33 -2.99 1.17
CA LYS A 290 20.98 -2.32 2.31
C LYS A 290 20.04 -2.21 3.51
N ALA A 291 18.76 -1.89 3.30
CA ALA A 291 17.81 -1.63 4.38
C ALA A 291 17.23 -2.90 5.00
N ILE A 292 17.02 -3.95 4.20
CA ILE A 292 16.44 -5.21 4.69
C ILE A 292 17.56 -6.08 5.29
N PRO A 293 17.40 -6.68 6.49
CA PRO A 293 18.41 -7.59 7.02
C PRO A 293 18.62 -8.83 6.13
N SER A 294 19.83 -9.41 6.16
CA SER A 294 20.21 -10.53 5.28
C SER A 294 19.35 -11.79 5.43
N ILE A 295 18.89 -12.10 6.66
CA ILE A 295 18.04 -13.27 6.91
C ILE A 295 16.70 -13.15 6.16
N PRO A 296 15.86 -12.12 6.37
CA PRO A 296 14.64 -11.95 5.58
C PRO A 296 14.92 -11.89 4.06
N GLN A 297 16.02 -11.27 3.61
CA GLN A 297 16.39 -11.31 2.18
C GLN A 297 16.54 -12.75 1.65
N GLY A 298 17.26 -13.62 2.37
CA GLY A 298 17.43 -15.03 2.00
C GLY A 298 16.13 -15.84 2.05
N LEU A 299 15.12 -15.39 2.81
CA LEU A 299 13.83 -16.07 2.93
C LEU A 299 12.78 -15.61 1.91
N ILE A 300 12.98 -14.45 1.25
CA ILE A 300 12.05 -13.91 0.24
C ILE A 300 11.67 -14.96 -0.82
N PRO A 301 12.59 -15.74 -1.44
CA PRO A 301 12.20 -16.75 -2.43
C PRO A 301 11.25 -17.82 -1.88
N ARG A 302 11.47 -18.25 -0.62
CA ARG A 302 10.60 -19.24 0.03
C ARG A 302 9.23 -18.64 0.37
N TRP A 303 9.19 -17.43 0.91
CA TRP A 303 7.94 -16.72 1.18
C TRP A 303 7.17 -16.42 -0.10
N LYS A 304 7.87 -16.08 -1.19
CA LYS A 304 7.25 -15.90 -2.51
C LYS A 304 6.51 -17.15 -2.94
N ARG A 305 7.18 -18.30 -2.92
CA ARG A 305 6.58 -19.59 -3.31
C ARG A 305 5.40 -19.99 -2.42
N ASN A 306 5.53 -19.84 -1.11
CA ASN A 306 4.60 -20.43 -0.16
C ASN A 306 3.46 -19.50 0.27
N LEU A 307 3.63 -18.18 0.17
CA LEU A 307 2.69 -17.18 0.70
C LEU A 307 2.17 -16.25 -0.40
N TYR A 308 3.06 -15.75 -1.26
CA TYR A 308 2.75 -14.74 -2.25
C TYR A 308 2.06 -15.34 -3.49
N ILE A 309 2.74 -16.27 -4.18
CA ILE A 309 2.23 -16.88 -5.41
C ILE A 309 0.83 -17.49 -5.22
N PRO A 310 0.51 -18.23 -4.13
CA PRO A 310 -0.84 -18.75 -3.92
C PRO A 310 -1.94 -17.67 -3.85
N LYS A 311 -1.59 -16.42 -3.54
CA LYS A 311 -2.52 -15.29 -3.49
C LYS A 311 -2.53 -14.48 -4.79
N THR A 312 -1.45 -14.51 -5.56
CA THR A 312 -1.26 -13.61 -6.71
C THR A 312 -1.10 -14.33 -8.05
N ASN A 313 -1.09 -15.66 -8.12
CA ASN A 313 -0.89 -16.37 -9.39
C ASN A 313 -1.93 -15.98 -10.44
N VAL A 314 -3.18 -15.73 -10.02
CA VAL A 314 -4.26 -15.24 -10.89
C VAL A 314 -3.96 -13.87 -11.54
N LEU A 315 -3.01 -13.11 -10.98
CA LEU A 315 -2.54 -11.83 -11.53
C LEU A 315 -1.33 -12.02 -12.49
N ASP A 316 -0.72 -13.21 -12.54
CA ASP A 316 0.41 -13.58 -13.41
C ASP A 316 0.02 -14.49 -14.58
N ASP A 317 -1.06 -15.27 -14.44
CA ASP A 317 -1.41 -16.40 -15.31
C ASP A 317 -1.85 -16.05 -16.75
N VAL A 318 -1.66 -14.81 -17.22
CA VAL A 318 -2.06 -14.41 -18.58
C VAL A 318 -1.16 -13.33 -19.13
#